data_AF-A0A2R6JQY1-F1
#
_entry.id   AF-A0A2R6JQY1-F1
#
_cell.length_a   1.000
_cell.length_b   1.000
_cell.length_c   1.000
_cell.angle_alpha   90.00
_cell.angle_beta   90.00
_cell.angle_gamma   90.00
#
_symmetry.space_group_name_H-M   'P 1'
#
loop_
_entity.id
_entity.type
_entity.pdbx_description
1 polymer ?
#
loop_
_entity_poly.entity_id
_entity_poly.type
_entity_poly.pdbx_seq_one_letter_code
_entity_poly.pdbx_strand_id
1 'polypeptide(L)'
;MTRDAIPGRVATDLRSLPSGVVDLRAMGMGPTGVAAVCLVDPGTVRVEHAVGEIERVFSPDLEEMDPATTVTEDRLDQPWIVFETTPERFEELVASLVFAVDSLFDRGYGDYPFVAAVELHSPHEGRLYLFYRFDERGFYPFAPRPEGRRRHSGLERKVADAIREELTLLADEDDWTPVWGPDGSVHPWNES
;
A
#
# COMPACT_ATOMS: atom_id res chain seq x y z
N MET A 1 -12.07 -17.74 -16.62
CA MET A 1 -11.85 -17.22 -15.25
C MET A 1 -12.71 -15.98 -15.11
N THR A 2 -13.77 -16.04 -14.30
CA THR A 2 -14.79 -14.98 -14.21
C THR A 2 -14.23 -13.79 -13.44
N ARG A 3 -14.41 -12.57 -13.98
CA ARG A 3 -13.96 -11.27 -13.40
C ARG A 3 -14.37 -11.07 -11.93
N ASP A 4 -15.43 -11.73 -11.47
CA ASP A 4 -15.95 -11.65 -10.09
C ASP A 4 -15.02 -12.19 -8.98
N ALA A 5 -14.02 -13.02 -9.30
CA ALA A 5 -13.17 -13.64 -8.26
C ALA A 5 -11.95 -12.79 -7.87
N ILE A 6 -11.67 -11.70 -8.58
CA ILE A 6 -10.47 -10.87 -8.35
C ILE A 6 -10.66 -9.89 -7.18
N PRO A 7 -11.73 -9.08 -7.12
CA PRO A 7 -11.91 -8.11 -6.05
C PRO A 7 -12.03 -8.79 -4.68
N GLY A 8 -12.83 -9.87 -4.61
CA GLY A 8 -13.06 -10.61 -3.37
C GLY A 8 -11.79 -11.21 -2.77
N ARG A 9 -10.83 -11.65 -3.60
CA ARG A 9 -9.55 -12.14 -3.10
C ARG A 9 -8.66 -11.01 -2.59
N VAL A 10 -8.52 -9.92 -3.36
CA VAL A 10 -7.72 -8.75 -2.93
C VAL A 10 -8.24 -8.21 -1.59
N ALA A 11 -9.55 -8.02 -1.48
CA ALA A 11 -10.17 -7.54 -0.25
C ALA A 11 -9.98 -8.53 0.91
N THR A 12 -9.90 -9.85 0.64
CA THR A 12 -9.59 -10.85 1.67
C THR A 12 -8.14 -10.75 2.12
N ASP A 13 -7.21 -10.65 1.16
CA ASP A 13 -5.77 -10.54 1.46
C ASP A 13 -5.48 -9.25 2.26
N LEU A 14 -6.06 -8.10 1.88
CA LEU A 14 -5.92 -6.85 2.66
C LEU A 14 -6.48 -6.97 4.08
N ARG A 15 -7.61 -7.66 4.27
CA ARG A 15 -8.17 -7.89 5.62
C ARG A 15 -7.32 -8.80 6.51
N SER A 16 -6.31 -9.49 5.97
CA SER A 16 -5.35 -10.28 6.77
C SER A 16 -4.24 -9.42 7.41
N LEU A 17 -4.05 -8.17 6.95
CA LEU A 17 -3.02 -7.26 7.46
C LEU A 17 -2.96 -7.15 8.99
N PRO A 18 -4.08 -7.00 9.73
CA PRO A 18 -4.05 -6.92 11.19
C PRO A 18 -3.36 -8.12 11.85
N SER A 19 -3.56 -9.34 11.34
CA SER A 19 -2.88 -10.53 11.85
C SER A 19 -1.37 -10.45 11.68
N GLY A 20 -0.88 -10.18 10.47
CA GLY A 20 0.56 -10.04 10.23
C GLY A 20 1.19 -8.90 11.04
N VAL A 21 0.46 -7.81 11.29
CA VAL A 21 0.92 -6.70 12.14
C VAL A 21 1.08 -7.09 13.61
N VAL A 22 0.32 -8.08 14.12
CA VAL A 22 0.55 -8.61 15.47
C VAL A 22 1.95 -9.20 15.59
N ASP A 23 2.39 -9.98 14.60
CA ASP A 23 3.73 -10.58 14.58
C ASP A 23 4.83 -9.52 14.44
N LEU A 24 4.61 -8.51 13.59
CA LEU A 24 5.56 -7.40 13.43
C LEU A 24 5.70 -6.57 14.70
N ARG A 25 4.59 -6.32 15.43
CA ARG A 25 4.62 -5.64 16.72
C ARG A 25 5.44 -6.43 17.74
N ALA A 26 5.35 -7.76 17.73
CA ALA A 26 6.19 -8.61 18.58
C ALA A 26 7.70 -8.50 18.26
N MET A 27 8.05 -8.12 17.02
CA MET A 27 9.43 -7.79 16.63
C MET A 27 9.83 -6.33 16.87
N GLY A 28 8.95 -5.51 17.47
CA GLY A 28 9.22 -4.09 17.73
C GLY A 28 8.99 -3.18 16.52
N MET A 29 8.13 -3.60 15.59
CA MET A 29 7.75 -2.85 14.39
C MET A 29 6.24 -2.63 14.37
N GLY A 30 5.80 -1.38 14.50
CA GLY A 30 4.39 -1.02 14.62
C GLY A 30 3.88 -0.21 13.43
N PRO A 31 2.58 -0.24 13.14
CA PRO A 31 1.99 0.62 12.11
C PRO A 31 2.14 2.09 12.50
N THR A 32 2.34 2.97 11.51
CA THR A 32 2.40 4.42 11.75
C THR A 32 1.02 5.08 11.73
N GLY A 33 0.01 4.38 11.22
CA GLY A 33 -1.30 4.96 10.92
C GLY A 33 -1.40 5.49 9.48
N VAL A 34 -0.38 5.27 8.65
CA VAL A 34 -0.37 5.71 7.25
C VAL A 34 -0.45 4.51 6.31
N ALA A 35 -1.34 4.60 5.33
CA ALA A 35 -1.44 3.68 4.21
C ALA A 35 -1.69 4.44 2.92
N ALA A 36 -1.45 3.81 1.79
CA ALA A 36 -1.70 4.46 0.51
C ALA A 36 -2.05 3.44 -0.59
N VAL A 37 -2.77 3.88 -1.61
CA VAL A 37 -3.03 3.13 -2.83
C VAL A 37 -2.54 3.93 -4.02
N CYS A 38 -1.74 3.30 -4.89
CA CYS A 38 -1.23 3.89 -6.11
C CYS A 38 -1.73 3.12 -7.32
N LEU A 39 -2.13 3.86 -8.35
CA LEU A 39 -2.21 3.30 -9.69
C LEU A 39 -0.82 3.33 -10.32
N VAL A 40 -0.28 2.15 -10.63
CA VAL A 40 1.03 2.05 -11.29
C VAL A 40 0.86 2.48 -12.73
N ASP A 41 1.54 3.55 -13.17
CA ASP A 41 1.50 3.97 -14.58
C ASP A 41 2.48 3.15 -15.43
N PRO A 42 2.01 2.31 -16.37
CA PRO A 42 2.86 1.68 -17.38
C PRO A 42 3.28 2.66 -18.50
N GLY A 43 2.87 3.93 -18.45
CA GLY A 43 3.13 4.97 -19.44
C GLY A 43 2.16 4.92 -20.63
N THR A 44 0.86 4.74 -20.39
CA THR A 44 -0.14 4.60 -21.46
C THR A 44 -1.31 5.55 -21.30
N VAL A 45 -1.72 6.27 -22.38
CA VAL A 45 -2.82 7.28 -22.45
C VAL A 45 -4.11 6.94 -21.67
N ARG A 46 -4.42 5.66 -21.53
CA ARG A 46 -5.60 5.17 -20.78
C ARG A 46 -5.44 5.31 -19.27
N VAL A 47 -4.21 5.17 -18.77
CA VAL A 47 -3.87 5.27 -17.35
C VAL A 47 -3.86 6.73 -16.92
N GLU A 48 -3.28 7.67 -17.66
CA GLU A 48 -3.32 9.08 -17.26
C GLU A 48 -4.77 9.61 -17.23
N HIS A 49 -5.65 9.12 -18.11
CA HIS A 49 -7.09 9.42 -18.04
C HIS A 49 -7.76 8.74 -16.83
N ALA A 50 -7.38 7.50 -16.51
CA ALA A 50 -7.90 6.80 -15.32
C ALA A 50 -7.47 7.49 -14.03
N VAL A 51 -6.23 7.98 -13.95
CA VAL A 51 -5.70 8.79 -12.85
C VAL A 51 -6.56 10.03 -12.65
N GLY A 52 -6.77 10.84 -13.69
CA GLY A 52 -7.57 12.07 -13.57
C GLY A 52 -9.04 11.81 -13.17
N GLU A 53 -9.62 10.69 -13.59
CA GLU A 53 -10.97 10.30 -13.19
C GLU A 53 -11.03 9.75 -11.76
N ILE A 54 -10.04 8.96 -11.34
CA ILE A 54 -9.87 8.50 -9.96
C ILE A 54 -9.71 9.72 -9.04
N GLU A 55 -8.83 10.66 -9.37
CA GLU A 55 -8.68 11.94 -8.67
C GLU A 55 -10.04 12.63 -8.50
N ARG A 56 -10.79 12.85 -9.60
CA ARG A 56 -12.11 13.53 -9.55
C ARG A 56 -13.18 12.78 -8.75
N VAL A 57 -13.11 11.46 -8.69
CA VAL A 57 -14.08 10.61 -8.00
C VAL A 57 -13.77 10.56 -6.50
N PHE A 58 -12.50 10.41 -6.14
CA PHE A 58 -12.12 10.15 -4.76
C PHE A 58 -11.94 11.43 -3.92
N SER A 59 -11.64 12.61 -4.51
CA SER A 59 -11.51 13.85 -3.72
C SER A 59 -12.81 14.26 -2.97
N PRO A 60 -14.02 14.22 -3.57
CA PRO A 60 -15.25 14.54 -2.82
C PRO A 60 -15.83 13.35 -2.04
N ASP A 61 -15.75 12.12 -2.58
CA ASP A 61 -16.37 10.96 -1.95
C ASP A 61 -15.56 10.47 -0.73
N LEU A 62 -14.22 10.55 -0.70
CA LEU A 62 -13.44 10.06 0.45
C LEU A 62 -13.51 10.97 1.68
N GLU A 63 -13.54 12.29 1.48
CA GLU A 63 -13.70 13.26 2.58
C GLU A 63 -15.06 13.10 3.30
N GLU A 64 -16.10 12.68 2.58
CA GLU A 64 -17.44 12.45 3.14
C GLU A 64 -17.56 11.07 3.81
N MET A 65 -16.64 10.14 3.51
CA MET A 65 -16.73 8.73 3.91
C MET A 65 -15.99 8.35 5.18
N ASP A 66 -14.86 9.00 5.49
CA ASP A 66 -14.21 8.87 6.80
C ASP A 66 -13.48 10.18 7.15
N PRO A 67 -13.94 10.93 8.18
CA PRO A 67 -13.34 12.19 8.58
C PRO A 67 -11.89 12.07 9.08
N ALA A 68 -11.37 10.86 9.31
CA ALA A 68 -9.95 10.65 9.61
C ALA A 68 -9.07 10.63 8.35
N THR A 69 -9.63 10.32 7.18
CA THR A 69 -8.88 10.16 5.93
C THR A 69 -8.46 11.52 5.38
N THR A 70 -7.17 11.84 5.50
CA THR A 70 -6.58 12.95 4.76
C THR A 70 -6.10 12.42 3.41
N VAL A 71 -6.83 12.76 2.34
CA VAL A 71 -6.40 12.47 0.97
C VAL A 71 -5.39 13.53 0.56
N THR A 72 -4.11 13.20 0.69
CA THR A 72 -3.04 14.04 0.15
C THR A 72 -2.75 13.61 -1.29
N GLU A 73 -3.07 14.49 -2.24
CA GLU A 73 -2.67 14.34 -3.64
C GLU A 73 -1.18 14.68 -3.77
N ASP A 74 -0.34 13.67 -3.91
CA ASP A 74 1.04 13.92 -4.31
C ASP A 74 1.17 13.95 -5.84
N ARG A 75 1.33 15.16 -6.38
CA ARG A 75 1.61 15.37 -7.80
C ARG A 75 3.11 15.36 -8.03
N LEU A 76 3.65 14.19 -8.35
CA LEU A 76 4.76 13.99 -9.31
C LEU A 76 4.84 12.50 -9.69
N ASP A 77 4.59 12.20 -10.96
CA ASP A 77 4.79 10.93 -11.68
C ASP A 77 4.08 9.65 -11.17
N GLN A 78 3.51 9.61 -9.95
CA GLN A 78 2.68 8.51 -9.44
C GLN A 78 1.56 9.03 -8.50
N PRO A 79 0.27 8.83 -8.83
CA PRO A 79 -0.83 9.32 -8.00
C PRO A 79 -1.08 8.36 -6.85
N TRP A 80 -0.61 8.72 -5.66
CA TRP A 80 -0.95 8.05 -4.42
C TRP A 80 -2.23 8.65 -3.83
N ILE A 81 -3.17 7.80 -3.46
CA ILE A 81 -4.25 8.14 -2.53
C ILE A 81 -3.76 7.73 -1.15
N VAL A 82 -3.45 8.71 -0.30
CA VAL A 82 -2.94 8.48 1.06
C VAL A 82 -4.11 8.46 2.05
N PHE A 83 -4.02 7.57 3.03
CA PHE A 83 -4.94 7.44 4.15
C PHE A 83 -4.14 7.59 5.43
N GLU A 84 -4.60 8.46 6.31
CA GLU A 84 -3.94 8.74 7.59
C GLU A 84 -4.91 8.52 8.74
N THR A 85 -4.40 7.98 9.84
CA THR A 85 -5.11 7.80 11.10
C THR A 85 -4.09 7.67 12.23
N THR A 86 -4.51 7.29 13.44
CA THR A 86 -3.57 6.99 14.53
C THR A 86 -3.12 5.52 14.50
N PRO A 87 -1.91 5.17 14.99
CA PRO A 87 -1.44 3.78 15.07
C PRO A 87 -2.40 2.80 15.74
N GLU A 88 -3.23 3.28 16.67
CA GLU A 88 -4.23 2.49 17.40
C GLU A 88 -5.45 2.13 16.53
N ARG A 89 -5.72 2.91 15.48
CA ARG A 89 -6.86 2.75 14.56
C ARG A 89 -6.47 1.99 13.28
N PHE A 90 -5.47 1.12 13.37
CA PHE A 90 -4.95 0.38 12.22
C PHE A 90 -6.02 -0.46 11.47
N GLU A 91 -6.97 -1.06 12.19
CA GLU A 91 -8.06 -1.82 11.54
C GLU A 91 -8.97 -0.93 10.69
N GLU A 92 -9.18 0.31 11.11
CA GLU A 92 -9.96 1.28 10.34
C GLU A 92 -9.19 1.70 9.08
N LEU A 93 -7.87 1.87 9.18
CA LEU A 93 -7.00 2.11 8.02
C LEU A 93 -7.11 0.97 7.00
N VAL A 94 -7.13 -0.28 7.45
CA VAL A 94 -7.32 -1.47 6.58
C VAL A 94 -8.72 -1.47 5.95
N ALA A 95 -9.75 -1.06 6.70
CA ALA A 95 -11.10 -0.94 6.16
C ALA A 95 -11.18 0.12 5.05
N SER A 96 -10.52 1.27 5.23
CA SER A 96 -10.42 2.33 4.21
C SER A 96 -9.72 1.85 2.95
N LEU A 97 -8.62 1.09 3.08
CA LEU A 97 -7.94 0.46 1.94
C LEU A 97 -8.89 -0.48 1.17
N VAL A 98 -9.56 -1.38 1.87
CA VAL A 98 -10.47 -2.35 1.24
C VAL A 98 -11.62 -1.62 0.54
N PHE A 99 -12.18 -0.60 1.16
CA PHE A 99 -13.24 0.21 0.58
C PHE A 99 -12.78 0.94 -0.70
N ALA A 100 -11.60 1.57 -0.66
CA ALA A 100 -11.03 2.25 -1.82
C ALA A 100 -10.83 1.28 -2.98
N VAL A 101 -10.34 0.08 -2.67
CA VAL A 101 -10.16 -0.99 -3.64
C VAL A 101 -11.49 -1.46 -4.23
N ASP A 102 -12.47 -1.80 -3.41
CA ASP A 102 -13.78 -2.23 -3.89
C ASP A 102 -14.42 -1.14 -4.78
N SER A 103 -14.30 0.12 -4.39
CA SER A 103 -14.76 1.28 -5.17
C SER A 103 -14.08 1.42 -6.53
N LEU A 104 -12.76 1.16 -6.61
CA LEU A 104 -12.02 1.14 -7.86
C LEU A 104 -12.51 0.02 -8.78
N PHE A 105 -12.71 -1.18 -8.23
CA PHE A 105 -13.22 -2.33 -8.97
C PHE A 105 -14.64 -2.10 -9.50
N ASP A 106 -15.55 -1.60 -8.68
CA ASP A 106 -16.95 -1.32 -9.04
C ASP A 106 -17.07 -0.29 -10.17
N ARG A 107 -16.16 0.68 -10.21
CA ARG A 107 -16.07 1.71 -11.26
C ARG A 107 -15.34 1.23 -12.52
N GLY A 108 -14.92 -0.04 -12.56
CA GLY A 108 -14.29 -0.66 -13.73
C GLY A 108 -12.79 -0.47 -13.83
N TYR A 109 -12.13 0.01 -12.78
CA TYR A 109 -10.67 0.17 -12.75
C TYR A 109 -9.93 -1.12 -12.40
N GLY A 110 -10.62 -2.21 -12.08
CA GLY A 110 -10.00 -3.48 -11.66
C GLY A 110 -9.02 -4.15 -12.62
N ASP A 111 -8.96 -3.69 -13.88
CA ASP A 111 -8.02 -4.19 -14.89
C ASP A 111 -6.69 -3.41 -14.90
N TYR A 112 -6.57 -2.33 -14.12
CA TYR A 112 -5.34 -1.55 -14.02
C TYR A 112 -4.42 -2.07 -12.89
N PRO A 113 -3.09 -1.93 -13.03
CA PRO A 113 -2.15 -2.34 -12.00
C PRO A 113 -2.20 -1.37 -10.82
N PHE A 114 -2.54 -1.89 -9.64
CA PHE A 114 -2.52 -1.14 -8.40
C PHE A 114 -1.50 -1.72 -7.43
N VAL A 115 -0.99 -0.84 -6.56
CA VAL A 115 -0.22 -1.20 -5.39
C VAL A 115 -0.85 -0.54 -4.17
N ALA A 116 -1.08 -1.32 -3.12
CA ALA A 116 -1.40 -0.77 -1.80
C ALA A 116 -0.15 -0.82 -0.93
N ALA A 117 -0.04 0.10 0.01
CA ALA A 117 1.09 0.22 0.92
C ALA A 117 0.59 0.49 2.34
N VAL A 118 1.21 -0.16 3.32
CA VAL A 118 1.08 0.20 4.73
C VAL A 118 2.46 0.55 5.26
N GLU A 119 2.56 1.66 5.96
CA GLU A 119 3.79 2.08 6.61
C GLU A 119 3.87 1.54 8.04
N LEU A 120 5.04 0.99 8.37
CA LEU A 120 5.44 0.60 9.71
C LEU A 120 6.75 1.26 10.09
N HIS A 121 6.97 1.39 11.40
CA HIS A 121 8.18 1.96 11.96
C HIS A 121 8.66 1.16 13.17
N SER A 122 9.98 1.05 13.27
CA SER A 122 10.68 0.55 14.46
C SER A 122 11.71 1.58 14.92
N PRO A 123 11.80 1.90 16.22
CA PRO A 123 12.86 2.75 16.75
C PRO A 123 14.29 2.24 16.49
N HIS A 124 14.45 0.94 16.26
CA HIS A 124 15.75 0.30 16.07
C HIS A 124 16.06 0.01 14.60
N GLU A 125 15.06 -0.38 13.82
CA GLU A 125 15.23 -0.84 12.44
C GLU A 125 14.83 0.23 11.40
N GLY A 126 14.13 1.29 11.82
CA GLY A 126 13.65 2.36 10.95
C GLY A 126 12.32 2.04 10.28
N ARG A 127 12.12 2.62 9.09
CA ARG A 127 10.86 2.55 8.34
C ARG A 127 10.78 1.26 7.50
N LEU A 128 9.59 0.69 7.43
CA LEU A 128 9.24 -0.45 6.59
C LEU A 128 7.92 -0.15 5.88
N TYR A 129 7.82 -0.57 4.64
CA TYR A 129 6.55 -0.63 3.90
C TYR A 129 6.18 -2.10 3.67
N LEU A 130 4.92 -2.44 3.92
CA LEU A 130 4.30 -3.64 3.35
C LEU A 130 3.52 -3.22 2.13
N PHE A 131 4.02 -3.59 0.96
CA PHE A 131 3.31 -3.38 -0.30
C PHE A 131 2.47 -4.61 -0.64
N TYR A 132 1.36 -4.39 -1.31
CA TYR A 132 0.52 -5.43 -1.90
C TYR A 132 0.36 -5.18 -3.39
N ARG A 133 0.75 -6.15 -4.22
CA ARG A 133 0.56 -6.10 -5.68
C ARG A 133 -0.72 -6.80 -6.08
N PHE A 134 -1.56 -6.13 -6.86
CA PHE A 134 -2.90 -6.61 -7.19
C PHE A 134 -2.88 -7.67 -8.30
N ASP A 135 -1.92 -7.55 -9.21
CA ASP A 135 -1.64 -8.45 -10.31
C ASP A 135 -1.11 -9.81 -9.82
N GLU A 136 -0.10 -9.83 -8.95
CA GLU A 136 0.42 -11.08 -8.38
C GLU A 136 -0.31 -11.54 -7.10
N ARG A 137 -1.12 -10.67 -6.49
CA ARG A 137 -1.93 -10.94 -5.29
C ARG A 137 -1.08 -11.44 -4.12
N GLY A 138 -0.10 -10.63 -3.75
CA GLY A 138 0.76 -10.92 -2.62
C GLY A 138 1.42 -9.67 -2.07
N PHE A 139 1.75 -9.77 -0.79
CA PHE A 139 2.50 -8.77 -0.06
C PHE A 139 4.00 -8.95 -0.30
N TYR A 140 4.73 -7.84 -0.22
CA TYR A 140 6.18 -7.88 -0.09
C TYR A 140 6.68 -6.74 0.82
N PRO A 141 7.68 -7.02 1.67
CA PRO A 141 8.29 -6.00 2.50
C PRO A 141 9.32 -5.19 1.71
N PHE A 142 9.35 -3.90 1.99
CA PHE A 142 10.38 -2.99 1.50
C PHE A 142 10.90 -2.13 2.65
N ALA A 143 12.19 -2.24 2.93
CA ALA A 143 12.83 -1.52 4.04
C ALA A 143 13.87 -0.54 3.49
N PRO A 144 13.51 0.72 3.22
CA PRO A 144 14.48 1.69 2.75
C PRO A 144 15.47 2.06 3.86
N ARG A 145 16.74 2.23 3.49
CA ARG A 145 17.75 2.83 4.37
C ARG A 145 17.67 4.34 4.23
N PRO A 146 17.83 5.11 5.32
CA PRO A 146 17.83 6.57 5.27
C PRO A 146 18.97 7.15 4.42
N GLU A 147 20.05 6.38 4.21
CA GLU A 147 21.25 6.79 3.50
C GLU A 147 21.20 6.37 2.02
N GLY A 148 20.60 7.23 1.21
CA GLY A 148 20.49 7.06 -0.24
C GLY A 148 19.48 5.97 -0.65
N ARG A 149 19.36 5.72 -1.97
CA ARG A 149 18.42 4.74 -2.53
C ARG A 149 18.93 3.30 -2.34
N ARG A 150 18.97 2.84 -1.10
CA ARG A 150 19.42 1.51 -0.71
C ARG A 150 18.39 0.82 0.16
N ARG A 151 18.15 -0.46 -0.08
CA ARG A 151 17.22 -1.27 0.71
C ARG A 151 17.94 -2.12 1.76
N HIS A 152 17.24 -2.48 2.84
CA HIS A 152 17.73 -3.32 3.92
C HIS A 152 17.25 -4.76 3.74
N SER A 153 17.76 -5.49 2.74
CA SER A 153 17.24 -6.83 2.39
C SER A 153 17.31 -7.89 3.49
N GLY A 154 18.23 -7.77 4.45
CA GLY A 154 18.22 -8.65 5.63
C GLY A 154 16.99 -8.44 6.53
N LEU A 155 16.47 -7.21 6.58
CA LEU A 155 15.27 -6.87 7.35
C LEU A 155 14.02 -7.26 6.57
N GLU A 156 14.00 -7.02 5.24
CA GLU A 156 12.93 -7.46 4.35
C GLU A 156 12.67 -8.96 4.48
N ARG A 157 13.72 -9.80 4.40
CA ARG A 157 13.59 -11.24 4.61
C ARG A 157 13.10 -11.62 6.01
N LYS A 158 13.65 -11.00 7.06
CA LYS A 158 13.24 -11.25 8.45
C LYS A 158 11.75 -10.92 8.66
N VAL A 159 11.27 -9.84 8.06
CA VAL A 159 9.87 -9.42 8.09
C VAL A 159 9.00 -10.41 7.32
N ALA A 160 9.39 -10.80 6.11
CA ALA A 160 8.69 -11.81 5.32
C ALA A 160 8.56 -13.13 6.08
N ASP A 161 9.64 -13.60 6.71
CA ASP A 161 9.64 -14.83 7.51
C ASP A 161 8.72 -14.77 8.73
N ALA A 162 8.51 -13.58 9.30
CA ALA A 162 7.66 -13.39 10.47
C ALA A 162 6.17 -13.42 10.11
N ILE A 163 5.80 -12.90 8.94
CA ILE A 163 4.38 -12.70 8.54
C ILE A 163 3.87 -13.75 7.56
N ARG A 164 4.72 -14.65 7.05
CA ARG A 164 4.36 -15.64 5.99
C ARG A 164 3.26 -16.63 6.39
N GLU A 165 2.99 -16.80 7.68
CA GLU A 165 1.91 -17.67 8.16
C GLU A 165 0.55 -16.96 8.14
N GLU A 166 0.55 -15.63 8.24
CA GLU A 166 -0.66 -14.79 8.30
C GLU A 166 -0.98 -14.12 6.96
N LEU A 167 0.03 -13.76 6.17
CA LEU A 167 -0.10 -13.00 4.94
C LEU A 167 0.35 -13.80 3.72
N THR A 168 -0.39 -13.67 2.61
CA THR A 168 0.04 -14.16 1.29
C THR A 168 1.20 -13.32 0.78
N LEU A 169 2.41 -13.87 0.70
CA LEU A 169 3.59 -13.15 0.19
C LEU A 169 3.89 -13.43 -1.29
N LEU A 170 4.53 -12.48 -1.96
CA LEU A 170 5.19 -12.73 -3.24
C LEU A 170 6.31 -13.75 -3.04
N ALA A 171 6.32 -14.78 -3.88
CA ALA A 171 7.18 -15.95 -3.71
C ALA A 171 8.65 -15.68 -4.02
N ASP A 172 8.94 -14.82 -4.99
CA ASP A 172 10.31 -14.49 -5.41
C ASP A 172 10.73 -13.12 -4.85
N GLU A 173 11.91 -13.05 -4.22
CA GLU A 173 12.51 -11.79 -3.75
C GLU A 173 12.87 -10.87 -4.92
N ASP A 174 13.08 -11.41 -6.12
CA ASP A 174 13.36 -10.63 -7.32
C ASP A 174 12.12 -9.83 -7.79
N ASP A 175 10.91 -10.25 -7.38
CA ASP A 175 9.66 -9.53 -7.66
C ASP A 175 9.41 -8.38 -6.67
N TRP A 176 10.21 -8.28 -5.60
CA TRP A 176 10.09 -7.23 -4.58
C TRP A 176 10.67 -5.93 -5.12
N THR A 177 9.83 -5.23 -5.88
CA THR A 177 10.19 -3.99 -6.56
C THR A 177 10.32 -2.85 -5.56
N PRO A 178 11.51 -2.24 -5.40
CA PRO A 178 11.69 -1.08 -4.55
C PRO A 178 10.84 0.10 -5.02
N VAL A 179 10.08 0.69 -4.11
CA VAL A 179 9.26 1.88 -4.40
C VAL A 179 9.86 3.06 -3.65
N TRP A 180 10.41 4.02 -4.39
CA TRP A 180 11.09 5.20 -3.85
C TRP A 180 10.27 6.46 -4.14
N GLY A 181 10.48 7.51 -3.38
CA GLY A 181 9.86 8.80 -3.64
C GLY A 181 10.35 9.47 -4.94
N PRO A 182 9.55 10.38 -5.50
CA PRO A 182 9.81 11.04 -6.79
C PRO A 182 11.05 11.94 -6.76
N ASP A 183 11.36 12.55 -5.62
CA ASP A 183 12.51 13.43 -5.38
C ASP A 183 13.78 12.66 -4.98
N GLY A 184 13.74 11.32 -5.01
CA GLY A 184 14.81 10.46 -4.53
C GLY A 184 14.77 10.23 -3.02
N SER A 185 13.69 10.64 -2.34
CA SER A 185 13.43 10.29 -0.95
C SER A 185 13.16 8.79 -0.78
N VAL A 186 13.24 8.36 0.48
CA VAL A 186 12.99 6.99 0.92
C VAL A 186 11.50 6.68 1.09
N HIS A 187 10.66 7.71 0.97
CA HIS A 187 9.24 7.66 1.22
C HIS A 187 8.49 7.63 -0.12
N PRO A 188 7.64 6.63 -0.41
CA PRO A 188 7.04 6.47 -1.73
C PRO A 188 6.12 7.62 -2.17
N TRP A 189 5.46 8.29 -1.22
CA TRP A 189 4.66 9.51 -1.43
C TRP A 189 5.32 10.72 -0.75
N ASN A 190 5.00 11.95 -1.13
CA ASN A 190 5.52 13.12 -0.42
C ASN A 190 4.91 13.22 0.99
N GLU A 191 5.77 13.46 1.99
CA GLU A 191 5.34 13.89 3.32
C GLU A 191 4.95 15.39 3.19
N SER A 192 3.69 15.74 3.47
CA SER A 192 3.21 17.14 3.42
C SER A 192 3.84 18.05 4.46
#